data_AF-A0A2N9G6J2-F1
#
_entry.id   AF-A0A2N9G6J2-F1
#
_cell.length_a   1.000
_cell.length_b   1.000
_cell.length_c   1.000
_cell.angle_alpha   90.00
_cell.angle_beta   90.00
_cell.angle_gamma   90.00
#
_symmetry.space_group_name_H-M   'P 1'
#
loop_
_entity.id
_entity.type
_entity.pdbx_description
1 polymer ?
#
loop_
_entity_poly.entity_id
_entity_poly.type
_entity_poly.pdbx_seq_one_letter_code
_entity_poly.pdbx_strand_id
1 'polypeptide(L)'
;MQPLCNDDESSALLQFKESFIINKSASSDDPFAYPKLKSWTLEGESSDCCSWDGVSCDEDTGHVIGLDLSSSCLYGSINSNSSLFRLVHLQY
;
A
#
# COMPACT_ATOMS: atom_id res chain seq x y z
N MET A 1 -20.60 8.46 -7.06
CA MET A 1 -19.18 8.64 -7.44
C MET A 1 -18.40 8.45 -6.17
N GLN A 2 -17.55 7.43 -6.10
CA GLN A 2 -16.62 7.29 -4.98
C GLN A 2 -15.56 8.39 -5.08
N PRO A 3 -15.12 8.97 -3.95
CA PRO A 3 -13.99 9.90 -3.94
C PRO A 3 -12.73 9.15 -4.39
N LEU A 4 -11.93 9.80 -5.25
CA LEU A 4 -10.63 9.29 -5.63
C LEU A 4 -9.65 9.44 -4.47
N CYS A 5 -8.68 8.52 -4.36
CA CYS A 5 -7.55 8.65 -3.46
C CYS A 5 -6.83 10.00 -3.63
N ASN A 6 -6.38 10.58 -2.52
CA ASN A 6 -5.60 11.81 -2.52
C ASN A 6 -4.19 11.60 -3.15
N ASP A 7 -3.74 12.53 -3.98
CA ASP A 7 -2.42 12.49 -4.63
C ASP A 7 -1.25 12.41 -3.63
N ASP A 8 -1.37 13.04 -2.46
CA ASP A 8 -0.35 12.97 -1.41
C ASP A 8 -0.29 11.58 -0.77
N GLU A 9 -1.44 10.91 -0.62
CA GLU A 9 -1.54 9.56 -0.06
C GLU A 9 -1.02 8.51 -1.05
N SER A 10 -1.41 8.59 -2.33
CA SER A 10 -0.87 7.73 -3.38
C SER A 10 0.65 7.91 -3.53
N SER A 11 1.15 9.14 -3.48
CA SER A 11 2.59 9.44 -3.47
C SER A 11 3.30 8.90 -2.23
N ALA A 12 2.67 8.98 -1.05
CA ALA A 12 3.24 8.44 0.17
C ALA A 12 3.36 6.91 0.14
N LEU A 13 2.34 6.24 -0.40
CA LEU A 13 2.32 4.79 -0.63
C LEU A 13 3.39 4.37 -1.65
N LEU A 14 3.56 5.08 -2.76
CA LEU A 14 4.61 4.76 -3.75
C LEU A 14 6.01 4.92 -3.15
N GLN A 15 6.26 5.97 -2.38
CA GLN A 15 7.53 6.11 -1.65
C GLN A 15 7.70 5.04 -0.57
N PHE A 16 6.61 4.58 0.04
CA PHE A 16 6.64 3.54 1.06
C PHE A 16 7.05 2.20 0.44
N LYS A 17 6.53 1.91 -0.76
CA LYS A 17 6.86 0.73 -1.55
C LYS A 17 8.37 0.60 -1.82
N GLU A 18 9.05 1.70 -2.09
CA GLU A 18 10.51 1.72 -2.32
C GLU A 18 11.34 1.35 -1.08
N SER A 19 10.74 1.30 0.10
CA SER A 19 11.42 0.90 1.35
C SER A 19 11.59 -0.62 1.48
N PHE A 20 11.00 -1.42 0.59
CA PHE A 20 10.98 -2.88 0.67
C PHE A 20 11.61 -3.56 -0.53
N ILE A 21 12.22 -4.72 -0.26
CA ILE A 21 12.65 -5.66 -1.28
C ILE A 21 11.58 -6.75 -1.37
N ILE A 22 11.14 -7.07 -2.60
CA ILE A 22 10.27 -8.22 -2.83
C ILE A 22 11.11 -9.49 -2.70
N ASN A 23 10.91 -10.23 -1.61
CA ASN A 23 11.54 -11.51 -1.36
C ASN A 23 10.47 -12.56 -1.01
N LYS A 24 10.31 -13.56 -1.90
CA LYS A 24 9.34 -14.65 -1.70
C LYS A 24 9.58 -15.46 -0.42
N SER A 25 10.84 -15.55 0.04
CA SER A 25 11.14 -16.27 1.28
C SER A 25 10.60 -15.57 2.52
N ALA A 26 10.26 -14.28 2.44
CA ALA A 26 9.64 -13.54 3.54
C ALA A 26 8.18 -13.99 3.82
N SER A 27 7.61 -14.80 2.93
CA SER A 27 6.28 -15.39 3.10
C SER A 27 6.29 -16.86 2.68
N SER A 28 7.39 -17.58 2.96
CA SER A 28 7.57 -18.99 2.54
C SER A 28 6.52 -19.94 3.08
N ASP A 29 5.92 -19.59 4.21
CA ASP A 29 4.96 -20.42 4.92
C ASP A 29 3.53 -20.23 4.42
N ASP A 30 3.29 -19.24 3.55
CA ASP A 30 1.99 -19.00 2.93
C ASP A 30 2.04 -19.31 1.42
N PRO A 31 1.37 -20.39 0.96
CA PRO A 31 1.33 -20.76 -0.45
C PRO A 31 0.55 -19.77 -1.32
N PHE A 32 -0.26 -18.89 -0.72
CA PHE A 32 -1.02 -17.84 -1.40
C PHE A 32 -0.33 -16.48 -1.37
N ALA A 33 0.88 -16.39 -0.79
CA ALA A 33 1.63 -15.14 -0.75
C ALA A 33 1.97 -14.62 -2.15
N TYR A 34 1.78 -13.32 -2.34
CA TYR A 34 2.11 -12.63 -3.57
C TYR A 34 2.45 -11.17 -3.29
N PRO A 35 3.27 -10.51 -4.13
CA PRO A 35 3.73 -9.16 -3.84
C PRO A 35 2.65 -8.11 -4.15
N LYS A 36 1.75 -7.85 -3.19
CA LYS A 36 0.66 -6.85 -3.31
C LYS A 36 1.14 -5.49 -3.82
N LEU A 37 2.29 -5.01 -3.33
CA LEU A 37 2.90 -3.73 -3.75
C LEU A 37 3.16 -3.61 -5.27
N LYS A 38 3.11 -4.70 -6.04
CA LYS A 38 3.18 -4.62 -7.51
C LYS A 38 1.94 -3.99 -8.14
N SER A 39 0.76 -4.05 -7.50
CA SER A 39 -0.44 -3.37 -7.99
C SER A 39 -0.38 -1.85 -7.82
N TRP A 40 0.51 -1.35 -6.96
CA TRP A 40 0.62 0.08 -6.66
C TRP A 40 1.29 0.81 -7.83
N THR A 41 0.48 1.44 -8.67
CA THR A 41 0.91 2.18 -9.87
C THR A 41 -0.07 3.30 -10.17
N LEU A 42 0.42 4.41 -10.75
CA LEU A 42 -0.43 5.50 -11.23
C LEU A 42 -0.88 5.28 -12.68
N GLU A 43 -0.50 4.16 -13.29
CA GLU A 43 -0.79 3.86 -14.68
C GLU A 43 -2.13 3.10 -14.82
N GLY A 44 -2.86 3.38 -15.90
CA GLY A 44 -4.05 2.62 -16.29
C GLY A 44 -5.24 2.77 -15.33
N GLU A 45 -6.04 1.71 -15.23
CA GLU A 45 -7.25 1.66 -14.39
C GLU A 45 -6.93 1.64 -12.88
N SER A 46 -5.67 1.40 -12.52
CA SER A 46 -5.15 1.42 -11.15
C SER A 46 -4.64 2.80 -10.71
N SER A 47 -4.92 3.87 -11.45
CA SER A 47 -4.46 5.22 -11.06
C SER A 47 -5.02 5.70 -9.71
N ASP A 48 -6.14 5.14 -9.26
CA ASP A 48 -6.71 5.37 -7.93
C ASP A 48 -6.09 4.42 -6.91
N CYS A 49 -5.43 4.96 -5.88
CA CYS A 49 -4.77 4.14 -4.86
C CYS A 49 -5.75 3.28 -4.04
N CYS A 50 -7.03 3.65 -3.98
CA CYS A 50 -8.06 2.85 -3.31
C CYS A 50 -8.38 1.54 -4.05
N SER A 51 -7.92 1.40 -5.29
CA SER A 51 -8.00 0.16 -6.06
C SER A 51 -6.78 -0.75 -5.89
N TRP A 52 -5.74 -0.30 -5.20
CA TRP A 52 -4.52 -1.07 -5.02
C TRP A 52 -4.69 -2.20 -4.01
N ASP A 53 -4.19 -3.39 -4.35
CA ASP A 53 -4.17 -4.53 -3.43
C ASP A 53 -3.61 -4.17 -2.05
N GLY A 54 -4.39 -4.52 -1.03
CA GLY A 54 -4.05 -4.27 0.37
C GLY A 54 -4.32 -2.85 0.85
N VAL A 55 -4.78 -1.93 0.00
CA VAL A 55 -5.19 -0.57 0.42
C VAL A 55 -6.68 -0.56 0.72
N SER A 56 -7.05 0.00 1.88
CA SER A 56 -8.44 0.28 2.24
C SER A 56 -8.63 1.78 2.40
N CYS A 57 -9.66 2.31 1.76
CA CYS A 57 -10.03 3.72 1.85
C CYS A 57 -11.36 3.91 2.55
N ASP A 58 -11.52 5.07 3.18
CA ASP A 58 -12.81 5.57 3.65
C ASP A 58 -13.72 5.89 2.45
N GLU A 59 -14.92 5.30 2.43
CA GLU A 59 -15.82 5.38 1.27
C GLU A 59 -16.39 6.80 1.02
N ASP A 60 -16.44 7.63 2.07
CA ASP A 60 -17.01 8.97 2.02
C ASP A 60 -15.97 10.04 1.65
N THR A 61 -14.72 9.85 2.08
CA THR A 61 -13.64 10.84 1.94
C THR A 61 -12.55 10.44 0.94
N GLY A 62 -12.40 9.15 0.64
CA GLY A 62 -11.33 8.61 -0.22
C GLY A 62 -9.97 8.52 0.47
N HIS A 63 -9.90 8.80 1.78
CA HIS A 63 -8.65 8.73 2.53
C HIS A 63 -8.21 7.31 2.81
N VAL A 64 -6.90 7.07 2.81
CA VAL A 64 -6.33 5.76 3.12
C VAL A 64 -6.42 5.51 4.62
N ILE A 65 -7.23 4.52 4.99
CA ILE A 65 -7.48 4.13 6.38
C ILE A 65 -6.89 2.77 6.75
N GLY A 66 -6.51 1.95 5.77
CA GLY A 66 -6.00 0.60 6.04
C GLY A 66 -4.92 0.13 5.06
N LEU A 67 -3.93 -0.60 5.59
CA LEU A 67 -2.89 -1.29 4.82
C LEU A 67 -2.70 -2.74 5.24
N ASP A 68 -3.20 -3.68 4.43
CA ASP A 68 -2.95 -5.10 4.58
C ASP A 68 -1.72 -5.55 3.78
N LEU A 69 -0.57 -5.58 4.45
CA LEU A 69 0.70 -6.06 3.91
C LEU A 69 0.98 -7.53 4.26
N SER A 70 0.01 -8.25 4.85
CA SER A 70 0.17 -9.67 5.14
C SER A 70 0.48 -10.46 3.87
N SER A 71 1.32 -11.48 4.00
CA SER A 71 1.68 -12.40 2.92
C SER A 71 2.14 -11.71 1.62
N SER A 72 2.78 -10.54 1.75
CA SER A 72 3.13 -9.68 0.61
C SER A 72 4.54 -9.87 0.08
N CYS A 73 5.26 -10.93 0.50
CA CYS A 73 6.65 -11.19 0.10
C CYS A 73 7.58 -10.00 0.36
N LEU A 74 7.38 -9.26 1.47
CA LEU A 74 8.13 -8.04 1.77
C LEU A 74 9.27 -8.34 2.74
N TYR A 75 10.48 -7.96 2.34
CA TYR A 75 11.65 -7.97 3.21
C TYR A 75 12.17 -6.54 3.38
N GLY A 76 12.37 -6.14 4.63
CA GLY A 76 12.80 -4.80 4.99
C GLY A 76 12.32 -4.42 6.38
N SER A 77 12.43 -3.13 6.70
CA SER A 77 12.00 -2.59 7.98
C SER A 77 11.34 -1.24 7.78
N ILE A 78 10.28 -0.98 8.53
CA ILE A 78 9.71 0.36 8.66
C ILE A 78 10.59 1.13 9.64
N ASN A 79 11.15 2.25 9.19
CA ASN A 79 11.98 3.13 10.01
C ASN A 79 11.20 4.42 10.34
N SER A 80 11.71 5.26 11.24
CA SER A 80 11.06 6.51 11.66
C SER A 80 10.94 7.58 10.58
N ASN A 81 11.65 7.47 9.46
CA ASN A 81 11.56 8.39 8.32
C ASN A 81 10.61 7.89 7.21
N SER A 82 9.96 6.74 7.42
CA SER A 82 9.08 6.13 6.46
C SER A 82 7.95 7.08 6.02
N SER A 83 7.67 7.09 4.73
CA SER A 83 6.55 7.84 4.16
C SER A 83 5.19 7.35 4.66
N LEU A 84 5.12 6.16 5.27
CA LEU A 84 3.93 5.63 5.94
C LEU A 84 3.32 6.65 6.90
N PHE A 85 4.15 7.40 7.64
CA PHE A 85 3.68 8.37 8.63
C PHE A 85 3.05 9.63 8.04
N ARG A 86 3.05 9.78 6.70
CA ARG A 86 2.27 10.83 6.02
C ARG A 86 0.81 10.43 5.80
N LEU A 87 0.46 9.15 5.95
CA LEU A 87 -0.92 8.66 5.90
C LEU A 87 -1.59 8.96 7.25
N VAL A 88 -1.97 10.23 7.46
CA VAL A 88 -2.48 10.71 8.75
C VAL A 88 -3.85 10.12 9.14
N HIS A 89 -4.56 9.54 8.17
CA HIS A 89 -5.85 8.89 8.36
C HIS A 89 -5.75 7.37 8.57
N LEU A 90 -4.53 6.80 8.52
CA LEU A 90 -4.30 5.36 8.65
C LEU A 90 -4.72 4.86 10.03
N GLN A 91 -5.47 3.76 10.06
CA GLN A 91 -6.05 3.15 11.27
C GLN A 91 -5.59 1.71 11.48
N TYR A 92 -5.40 0.93 10.42
CA TYR A 92 -5.05 -0.50 10.50
C TYR A 92 -4.13 -0.99 9.39
#